data_AF-A0A6A2FUP0-F1
#
_entry.id   AF-A0A6A2FUP0-F1
#
_cell.length_a   1.000
_cell.length_b   1.000
_cell.length_c   1.000
_cell.angle_alpha   90.00
_cell.angle_beta   90.00
_cell.angle_gamma   90.00
#
_symmetry.space_group_name_H-M   'P 1'
#
loop_
_entity.id
_entity.type
_entity.pdbx_description
1 polymer ?
#
loop_
_entity_poly.entity_id
_entity_poly.type
_entity_poly.pdbx_seq_one_letter_code
_entity_poly.pdbx_strand_id
1 'polypeptide(L)'
;MTTLKTKATLSVAVALFFAAAIASCGDSSNKTSGNQTPNAEEKKLEEKVNEIKHYNTGIGPITKVEIGPFDAAMAAKGKSVYEMKCQSCHRIEGDRLVGPSFTGVTERRTPEWVMNMIMNTEAMLNEDQTAKDMLEICLVRMPNQNVAEPDARNIVEYFREIDGHKKSWTE
;
A
#
# COMPACT_ATOMS: atom_id res chain seq x y z
N MET A 1 -58.38 -29.25 -19.89
CA MET A 1 -59.32 -29.02 -18.78
C MET A 1 -58.58 -28.17 -17.74
N THR A 2 -58.77 -26.85 -17.81
CA THR A 2 -59.48 -25.99 -16.80
C THR A 2 -58.54 -25.57 -15.64
N THR A 3 -57.92 -24.37 -15.71
CA THR A 3 -58.35 -23.08 -15.09
C THR A 3 -58.33 -23.10 -13.55
N LEU A 4 -57.77 -22.13 -12.81
CA LEU A 4 -58.23 -20.74 -12.72
C LEU A 4 -57.24 -19.88 -11.88
N LYS A 5 -57.19 -18.57 -12.19
CA LYS A 5 -56.50 -17.49 -11.46
C LYS A 5 -57.30 -17.07 -10.21
N THR A 6 -56.63 -16.44 -9.24
CA THR A 6 -57.27 -15.46 -8.33
C THR A 6 -56.31 -14.32 -7.97
N LYS A 7 -56.81 -13.10 -8.10
CA LYS A 7 -56.21 -11.80 -7.72
C LYS A 7 -57.03 -11.19 -6.58
N ALA A 8 -56.42 -10.20 -5.91
CA ALA A 8 -57.04 -9.12 -5.11
C ALA A 8 -57.47 -9.53 -3.69
N THR A 9 -57.43 -8.71 -2.63
CA THR A 9 -57.62 -7.25 -2.40
C THR A 9 -56.98 -6.86 -1.04
N LEU A 10 -56.25 -5.75 -0.89
CA LEU A 10 -56.68 -4.43 -0.37
C LEU A 10 -57.50 -4.44 0.95
N SER A 11 -56.91 -3.90 2.04
CA SER A 11 -57.54 -3.14 3.17
C SER A 11 -56.45 -2.81 4.21
N VAL A 12 -56.43 -1.76 5.03
CA VAL A 12 -57.08 -0.46 5.20
C VAL A 12 -56.17 0.29 6.19
N ALA A 13 -56.04 1.62 6.04
CA ALA A 13 -55.17 2.49 6.84
C ALA A 13 -55.61 2.64 8.31
N VAL A 14 -54.66 2.96 9.19
CA VAL A 14 -54.91 3.76 10.41
C VAL A 14 -53.83 4.82 10.52
N ALA A 15 -54.25 6.07 10.37
CA ALA A 15 -53.48 7.28 10.58
C ALA A 15 -53.67 7.79 12.02
N LEU A 16 -52.60 8.23 12.67
CA LEU A 16 -52.63 9.16 13.83
C LEU A 16 -51.35 10.02 13.72
N PHE A 17 -51.43 11.20 13.10
CA PHE A 17 -51.58 12.50 13.76
C PHE A 17 -50.53 12.80 14.83
N PHE A 18 -49.49 13.54 14.45
CA PHE A 18 -48.92 14.58 15.31
C PHE A 18 -48.46 15.75 14.45
N ALA A 19 -49.30 16.78 14.40
CA ALA A 19 -48.96 18.09 13.89
C ALA A 19 -48.33 18.90 15.04
N ALA A 20 -47.11 19.40 14.83
CA ALA A 20 -46.57 20.51 15.60
C ALA A 20 -45.99 21.52 14.59
N ALA A 21 -46.72 22.61 14.40
CA ALA A 21 -46.28 23.76 13.63
C ALA A 21 -45.46 24.67 14.53
N ILE A 22 -44.25 25.06 14.10
CA ILE A 22 -43.66 26.35 14.46
C ILE A 22 -42.87 26.95 13.29
N ALA A 23 -43.35 28.13 12.90
CA ALA A 23 -42.62 29.33 12.51
C ALA A 23 -41.59 29.27 11.37
N SER A 24 -42.07 29.73 10.21
CA SER A 24 -41.30 30.47 9.22
C SER A 24 -41.01 31.89 9.72
N CYS A 25 -39.72 32.22 9.86
CA CYS A 25 -39.06 33.53 9.84
C CYS A 25 -37.58 33.17 9.57
N GLY A 26 -36.78 33.78 8.71
CA GLY A 26 -36.78 35.09 8.07
C GLY A 26 -35.29 35.43 7.89
N ASP A 27 -34.92 35.80 6.67
CA ASP A 27 -33.87 36.74 6.26
C ASP A 27 -32.57 36.96 7.10
N SER A 28 -31.47 37.09 6.35
CA SER A 28 -30.22 37.79 6.68
C SER A 28 -29.11 37.09 7.50
N SER A 29 -28.04 36.79 6.76
CA SER A 29 -26.64 37.12 7.04
C SER A 29 -25.97 36.61 8.34
N ASN A 30 -25.08 35.61 8.24
CA ASN A 30 -23.77 35.71 8.91
C ASN A 30 -22.73 34.66 8.47
N LYS A 31 -21.59 35.19 8.01
CA LYS A 31 -20.23 34.91 8.49
C LYS A 31 -19.63 33.49 8.44
N THR A 32 -18.58 33.46 7.61
CA THR A 32 -17.18 33.22 8.02
C THR A 32 -16.67 31.80 7.92
N SER A 33 -15.79 31.62 6.94
CA SER A 33 -14.65 30.70 6.96
C SER A 33 -13.98 30.70 8.34
N GLY A 34 -14.22 29.66 9.11
CA GLY A 34 -13.41 29.31 10.28
C GLY A 34 -12.30 28.37 9.84
N ASN A 35 -11.07 28.89 9.79
CA ASN A 35 -9.86 28.11 9.76
C ASN A 35 -9.76 27.38 11.11
N GLN A 36 -10.06 26.09 11.17
CA GLN A 36 -9.97 25.29 12.39
C GLN A 36 -8.53 24.79 12.56
N THR A 37 -7.88 25.20 13.65
CA THR A 37 -6.63 24.60 14.13
C THR A 37 -6.90 23.15 14.54
N PRO A 38 -6.16 22.13 14.03
CA PRO A 38 -6.41 20.74 14.38
C PRO A 38 -6.22 20.45 15.87
N ASN A 39 -7.11 19.63 16.43
CA ASN A 39 -7.00 19.06 17.78
C ASN A 39 -5.72 18.19 17.89
N ALA A 40 -5.11 18.09 19.07
CA ALA A 40 -3.97 17.20 19.35
C ALA A 40 -4.23 15.71 18.97
N GLU A 41 -5.47 15.21 19.05
CA GLU A 41 -5.85 13.89 18.56
C GLU A 41 -5.92 13.81 17.03
N GLU A 42 -6.39 14.88 16.36
CA GLU A 42 -6.40 14.96 14.88
C GLU A 42 -4.98 15.06 14.35
N LYS A 43 -4.10 15.84 14.99
CA LYS A 43 -2.68 15.90 14.65
C LYS A 43 -1.98 14.56 14.85
N LYS A 44 -2.30 13.84 15.93
CA LYS A 44 -1.74 12.49 16.18
C LYS A 44 -2.29 11.45 15.20
N LEU A 45 -3.54 11.59 14.77
CA LEU A 45 -4.13 10.76 13.73
C LEU A 45 -3.54 11.11 12.36
N GLU A 46 -3.32 12.38 12.06
CA GLU A 46 -2.70 12.86 10.81
C GLU A 46 -1.22 12.49 10.75
N GLU A 47 -0.50 12.51 11.87
CA GLU A 47 0.87 12.00 12.00
C GLU A 47 0.92 10.49 11.80
N LYS A 48 0.01 9.74 12.42
CA LYS A 48 -0.14 8.29 12.18
C LYS A 48 -0.58 7.96 10.76
N VAL A 49 -1.47 8.77 10.18
CA VAL A 49 -1.90 8.64 8.79
C VAL A 49 -0.77 9.03 7.85
N ASN A 50 0.09 9.97 8.20
CA ASN A 50 1.30 10.30 7.45
C ASN A 50 2.39 9.24 7.62
N GLU A 51 2.50 8.57 8.77
CA GLU A 51 3.29 7.33 8.96
C GLU A 51 2.71 6.15 8.18
N ILE A 52 1.40 6.11 7.94
CA ILE A 52 0.73 5.09 7.10
C ILE A 52 0.80 5.47 5.60
N LYS A 53 0.86 6.76 5.27
CA LYS A 53 1.01 7.29 3.89
C LYS A 53 2.46 7.28 3.43
N HIS A 54 3.42 7.49 4.34
CA HIS A 54 4.81 7.09 4.12
C HIS A 54 4.84 5.58 4.21
N TYR A 55 4.73 4.91 3.06
CA TYR A 55 5.00 3.49 2.96
C TYR A 55 6.16 3.07 3.87
N ASN A 56 5.89 2.09 4.75
CA ASN A 56 6.86 1.52 5.68
C ASN A 56 8.22 1.29 4.99
N THR A 57 9.28 1.92 5.50
CA THR A 57 10.66 1.80 4.99
C THR A 57 11.37 0.52 5.47
N GLY A 58 10.72 -0.24 6.35
CA GLY A 58 11.25 -1.47 6.94
C GLY A 58 12.20 -1.21 8.11
N ILE A 59 12.86 -2.28 8.52
CA ILE A 59 13.81 -2.34 9.63
C ILE A 59 15.24 -2.39 9.06
N GLY A 60 15.98 -1.30 9.19
CA GLY A 60 17.37 -1.27 8.74
C GLY A 60 17.97 0.14 8.59
N PRO A 61 19.21 0.22 8.08
CA PRO A 61 19.95 1.48 7.99
C PRO A 61 19.48 2.40 6.87
N ILE A 62 18.69 1.90 5.91
CA ILE A 62 18.24 2.70 4.76
C ILE A 62 16.96 3.43 5.14
N THR A 63 17.08 4.71 5.43
CA THR A 63 15.95 5.56 5.84
C THR A 63 15.45 6.49 4.74
N LYS A 64 16.27 6.70 3.70
CA LYS A 64 15.95 7.55 2.55
C LYS A 64 16.72 7.12 1.31
N VAL A 65 16.05 7.03 0.17
CA VAL A 65 16.62 6.76 -1.14
C VAL A 65 16.18 7.83 -2.14
N GLU A 66 17.16 8.52 -2.72
CA GLU A 66 16.88 9.49 -3.78
C GLU A 66 16.63 8.77 -5.11
N ILE A 67 15.46 9.03 -5.71
CA ILE A 67 15.05 8.45 -6.99
C ILE A 67 15.10 9.52 -8.09
N GLY A 68 16.15 9.46 -8.91
CA GLY A 68 16.34 10.31 -10.09
C GLY A 68 15.58 9.84 -11.33
N PRO A 69 15.92 10.39 -12.51
CA PRO A 69 15.59 9.79 -13.80
C PRO A 69 16.02 8.32 -13.85
N PHE A 70 15.37 7.53 -14.71
CA PHE A 70 15.76 6.14 -14.89
C PHE A 70 17.19 6.03 -15.41
N ASP A 71 17.98 5.13 -14.82
CA ASP A 71 19.36 4.83 -15.22
C ASP A 71 19.46 3.38 -15.70
N ALA A 72 19.55 3.21 -17.02
CA ALA A 72 19.66 1.89 -17.66
C ALA A 72 20.96 1.14 -17.30
N ALA A 73 22.07 1.85 -17.04
CA ALA A 73 23.32 1.21 -16.66
C ALA A 73 23.26 0.68 -15.23
N MET A 74 22.59 1.41 -14.34
CA MET A 74 22.29 0.97 -12.98
C MET A 74 21.33 -0.23 -12.98
N ALA A 75 20.28 -0.21 -13.80
CA ALA A 75 19.37 -1.35 -13.98
C ALA A 75 20.10 -2.60 -14.50
N ALA A 76 20.98 -2.46 -15.49
CA ALA A 76 21.77 -3.58 -16.01
C ALA A 76 22.68 -4.22 -14.95
N LYS A 77 23.28 -3.41 -14.07
CA LYS A 77 24.02 -3.91 -12.89
C LYS A 77 23.09 -4.64 -11.94
N GLY A 78 21.91 -4.07 -11.66
CA GLY A 78 20.89 -4.69 -10.80
C GLY A 78 20.43 -6.05 -11.30
N LYS A 79 20.18 -6.16 -12.61
CA LYS A 79 19.85 -7.43 -13.28
C LYS A 79 20.92 -8.48 -13.06
N SER A 80 22.20 -8.10 -13.21
CA SER A 80 23.32 -9.01 -12.99
C SER A 80 23.36 -9.54 -11.54
N VAL A 81 23.11 -8.67 -10.56
CA VAL A 81 23.05 -9.09 -9.14
C VAL A 81 21.82 -9.99 -8.88
N TYR A 82 20.66 -9.66 -9.45
CA TYR A 82 19.45 -10.49 -9.36
C TYR A 82 19.69 -11.90 -9.92
N GLU A 83 20.32 -12.01 -11.09
CA GLU A 83 20.63 -13.29 -11.72
C GLU A 83 21.56 -14.15 -10.85
N MET A 84 22.56 -13.52 -10.23
CA MET A 84 23.52 -14.24 -9.38
C MET A 84 22.95 -14.63 -8.00
N LYS A 85 22.12 -13.80 -7.38
CA LYS A 85 21.75 -13.93 -5.96
C LYS A 85 20.27 -14.21 -5.69
N CYS A 86 19.38 -13.95 -6.64
CA CYS A 86 17.93 -13.97 -6.40
C CYS A 86 17.17 -14.94 -7.31
N GLN A 87 17.63 -15.13 -8.55
CA GLN A 87 16.90 -15.89 -9.58
C GLN A 87 16.67 -17.37 -9.22
N SER A 88 17.53 -17.97 -8.39
CA SER A 88 17.35 -19.35 -7.93
C SER A 88 16.07 -19.55 -7.11
N CYS A 89 15.58 -18.50 -6.44
CA CYS A 89 14.44 -18.56 -5.52
C CYS A 89 13.25 -17.71 -5.99
N HIS A 90 13.49 -16.65 -6.76
CA HIS A 90 12.48 -15.69 -7.19
C HIS A 90 12.41 -15.60 -8.71
N ARG A 91 11.19 -15.49 -9.23
CA ARG A 91 10.93 -15.17 -10.64
C ARG A 91 10.60 -13.69 -10.80
N ILE A 92 10.85 -13.15 -11.99
CA ILE A 92 10.33 -11.83 -12.33
C ILE A 92 8.81 -11.92 -12.44
N GLU A 93 8.31 -12.79 -13.32
CA GLU A 93 6.88 -13.00 -13.55
C GLU A 93 6.41 -14.39 -13.11
N GLY A 94 5.09 -14.55 -13.00
CA GLY A 94 4.43 -15.82 -12.73
C GLY A 94 4.31 -16.14 -11.23
N ASP A 95 3.97 -17.40 -10.96
CA ASP A 95 3.72 -17.87 -9.61
C ASP A 95 5.01 -17.97 -8.78
N ARG A 96 4.84 -17.99 -7.45
CA ARG A 96 5.91 -18.20 -6.48
C ARG A 96 6.67 -19.50 -6.78
N LEU A 97 8.01 -19.41 -6.86
CA LEU A 97 8.88 -20.59 -6.85
C LEU A 97 9.22 -20.99 -5.41
N VAL A 98 10.04 -20.18 -4.75
CA VAL A 98 10.31 -20.25 -3.30
C VAL A 98 9.87 -18.93 -2.68
N GLY A 99 10.39 -17.82 -3.21
CA GLY A 99 9.94 -16.47 -2.88
C GLY A 99 8.96 -15.92 -3.93
N PRO A 100 8.23 -14.84 -3.60
CA PRO A 100 7.24 -14.24 -4.48
C PRO A 100 7.87 -13.61 -5.73
N SER A 101 7.04 -13.39 -6.75
CA SER A 101 7.42 -12.66 -7.96
C SER A 101 7.78 -11.19 -7.67
N PHE A 102 8.72 -10.66 -8.45
CA PHE A 102 9.15 -9.26 -8.34
C PHE A 102 8.36 -8.29 -9.23
N THR A 103 7.55 -8.74 -10.17
CA THR A 103 6.66 -7.84 -10.94
C THR A 103 5.77 -7.04 -9.99
N GLY A 104 5.69 -5.73 -10.22
CA GLY A 104 4.96 -4.75 -9.43
C GLY A 104 5.54 -4.50 -8.03
N VAL A 105 6.75 -4.99 -7.72
CA VAL A 105 7.34 -4.78 -6.39
C VAL A 105 7.57 -3.28 -6.14
N THR A 106 7.93 -2.53 -7.17
CA THR A 106 8.06 -1.07 -7.09
C THR A 106 6.72 -0.35 -7.26
N GLU A 107 5.59 -1.05 -7.18
CA GLU A 107 4.28 -0.48 -6.87
C GLU A 107 3.80 -0.87 -5.46
N ARG A 108 4.39 -1.92 -4.85
CA ARG A 108 4.01 -2.46 -3.53
C ARG A 108 4.93 -2.10 -2.37
N ARG A 109 6.23 -1.84 -2.61
CA ARG A 109 7.23 -1.52 -1.58
C ARG A 109 8.15 -0.36 -1.97
N THR A 110 8.42 0.54 -1.03
CA THR A 110 9.39 1.62 -1.20
C THR A 110 10.78 1.12 -1.55
N PRO A 111 11.61 1.96 -2.21
CA PRO A 111 13.00 1.62 -2.45
C PRO A 111 13.77 1.36 -1.14
N GLU A 112 13.49 2.12 -0.07
CA GLU A 112 14.05 1.90 1.27
C GLU A 112 13.72 0.50 1.78
N TRP A 113 12.44 0.10 1.73
CA TRP A 113 11.99 -1.21 2.20
C TRP A 113 12.63 -2.35 1.41
N VAL A 114 12.71 -2.21 0.08
CA VAL A 114 13.36 -3.22 -0.78
C VAL A 114 14.83 -3.36 -0.41
N MET A 115 15.55 -2.25 -0.24
CA MET A 115 16.97 -2.29 0.14
C MET A 115 17.16 -2.90 1.54
N ASN A 116 16.34 -2.51 2.53
CA ASN A 116 16.41 -3.09 3.87
C ASN A 116 16.06 -4.59 3.87
N MET A 117 15.08 -5.03 3.09
CA MET A 117 14.75 -6.46 2.95
C MET A 117 15.92 -7.28 2.39
N ILE A 118 16.62 -6.74 1.40
CA ILE A 118 17.74 -7.41 0.72
C ILE A 118 19.00 -7.44 1.60
N MET A 119 19.29 -6.34 2.32
CA MET A 119 20.53 -6.18 3.08
C MET A 119 20.42 -6.65 4.53
N ASN A 120 19.23 -6.57 5.12
CA ASN A 120 18.96 -6.80 6.54
C ASN A 120 17.84 -7.84 6.75
N THR A 121 17.86 -8.90 5.94
CA THR A 121 16.77 -9.88 5.84
C THR A 121 16.35 -10.49 7.18
N GLU A 122 17.30 -10.77 8.08
CA GLU A 122 16.98 -11.41 9.36
C GLU A 122 16.13 -10.51 10.26
N ALA A 123 16.55 -9.26 10.47
CA ALA A 123 15.79 -8.31 11.27
C ALA A 123 14.44 -8.02 10.63
N MET A 124 14.40 -7.86 9.29
CA MET A 124 13.15 -7.70 8.55
C MET A 124 12.19 -8.86 8.81
N LEU A 125 12.63 -10.11 8.67
CA LEU A 125 11.79 -11.29 8.93
C LEU A 125 11.39 -11.48 10.40
N ASN A 126 12.04 -10.81 11.34
CA ASN A 126 11.75 -10.91 12.78
C ASN A 126 10.82 -9.78 13.26
N GLU A 127 10.96 -8.58 12.67
CA GLU A 127 10.39 -7.34 13.21
C GLU A 127 9.43 -6.64 12.24
N ASP A 128 9.70 -6.68 10.94
CA ASP A 128 8.83 -6.04 9.94
C ASP A 128 7.57 -6.87 9.71
N GLN A 129 6.39 -6.30 10.01
CA GLN A 129 5.13 -7.05 9.89
C GLN A 129 4.86 -7.51 8.45
N THR A 130 5.20 -6.70 7.45
CA THR A 130 5.00 -7.06 6.04
C THR A 130 5.89 -8.23 5.61
N ALA A 131 7.16 -8.24 6.02
CA ALA A 131 8.07 -9.35 5.76
C ALA A 131 7.63 -10.63 6.49
N LYS A 132 7.07 -10.52 7.70
CA LYS A 132 6.50 -11.65 8.45
C LYS A 132 5.28 -12.24 7.76
N ASP A 133 4.35 -11.41 7.30
CA ASP A 133 3.17 -11.87 6.54
C ASP A 133 3.61 -12.60 5.26
N MET A 134 4.64 -12.08 4.58
CA MET A 134 5.23 -12.74 3.41
C MET A 134 5.89 -14.08 3.76
N LEU A 135 6.52 -14.20 4.93
CA LEU A 135 7.11 -15.45 5.41
C LEU A 135 6.04 -16.51 5.69
N GLU A 136 4.92 -16.13 6.31
CA GLU A 136 3.80 -17.06 6.54
C GLU A 136 3.24 -17.62 5.24
N ILE A 137 3.22 -16.80 4.19
CA ILE A 137 2.83 -17.25 2.86
C ILE A 137 3.90 -18.19 2.29
N CYS A 138 5.16 -17.80 2.31
CA CYS A 138 6.25 -18.52 1.61
C CYS A 138 6.74 -19.77 2.33
N LEU A 139 6.53 -19.88 3.64
CA LEU A 139 6.94 -21.00 4.52
C LEU A 139 8.46 -21.30 4.54
N VAL A 140 9.26 -20.52 3.82
CA VAL A 140 10.71 -20.64 3.73
C VAL A 140 11.33 -19.29 4.06
N ARG A 141 12.22 -19.27 5.05
CA ARG A 141 12.95 -18.05 5.43
C ARG A 141 13.98 -17.71 4.36
N MET A 142 13.93 -16.47 3.84
CA MET A 142 14.96 -15.96 2.94
C MET A 142 16.28 -15.79 3.73
N PRO A 143 17.39 -16.40 3.29
CA PRO A 143 18.68 -16.18 3.93
C PRO A 143 19.28 -14.84 3.50
N ASN A 144 20.13 -14.25 4.35
CA ASN A 144 20.89 -13.05 4.00
C ASN A 144 21.83 -13.35 2.83
N GLN A 145 21.71 -12.58 1.74
CA GLN A 145 22.50 -12.75 0.52
C GLN A 145 23.82 -11.96 0.53
N ASN A 146 24.13 -11.26 1.62
CA ASN A 146 25.29 -10.39 1.78
C ASN A 146 25.42 -9.43 0.58
N VAL A 147 24.34 -8.71 0.29
CA VAL A 147 24.30 -7.70 -0.78
C VAL A 147 24.76 -6.37 -0.20
N ALA A 148 25.72 -5.74 -0.85
CA ALA A 148 26.20 -4.42 -0.45
C ALA A 148 25.17 -3.34 -0.84
N GLU A 149 25.18 -2.21 -0.13
CA GLU A 149 24.24 -1.10 -0.36
C GLU A 149 24.17 -0.62 -1.82
N PRO A 150 25.29 -0.39 -2.53
CA PRO A 150 25.23 0.06 -3.93
C PRO A 150 24.56 -0.97 -4.85
N ASP A 151 24.77 -2.27 -4.57
CA ASP A 151 24.14 -3.36 -5.33
C ASP A 151 22.65 -3.47 -5.02
N ALA A 152 22.24 -3.28 -3.77
CA ALA A 152 20.83 -3.20 -3.41
C ALA A 152 20.13 -2.04 -4.14
N ARG A 153 20.80 -0.87 -4.24
CA ARG A 153 20.28 0.25 -5.04
C ARG A 153 20.21 -0.08 -6.53
N ASN A 154 21.21 -0.78 -7.07
CA ASN A 154 21.17 -1.25 -8.46
C ASN A 154 19.96 -2.18 -8.70
N ILE A 155 19.68 -3.11 -7.78
CA ILE A 155 18.53 -4.02 -7.85
C ILE A 155 17.20 -3.24 -7.86
N VAL A 156 17.06 -2.21 -7.02
CA VAL A 156 15.87 -1.33 -7.05
C VAL A 156 15.67 -0.72 -8.44
N GLU A 157 16.74 -0.29 -9.11
CA GLU A 157 16.64 0.28 -10.46
C GLU A 157 16.21 -0.77 -11.50
N TYR A 158 16.67 -2.01 -11.34
CA TYR A 158 16.23 -3.12 -12.17
C TYR A 158 14.74 -3.44 -11.95
N PHE A 159 14.27 -3.42 -10.70
CA PHE A 159 12.84 -3.59 -10.42
C PHE A 159 12.01 -2.44 -11.00
N ARG A 160 12.53 -1.20 -10.97
CA ARG A 160 11.90 -0.08 -11.69
C ARG A 160 11.84 -0.36 -13.20
N GLU A 161 12.85 -0.98 -13.80
CA GLU A 161 12.80 -1.38 -15.21
C GLU A 161 11.69 -2.38 -15.51
N ILE A 162 11.55 -3.41 -14.67
CA ILE A 162 10.47 -4.40 -14.80
C ILE A 162 9.09 -3.74 -14.69
N ASP A 163 8.94 -2.77 -13.81
CA ASP A 163 7.64 -2.15 -13.48
C ASP A 163 7.34 -0.88 -14.32
N GLY A 164 8.11 -0.62 -15.38
CA GLY A 164 7.87 0.49 -16.31
C GLY A 164 8.28 1.88 -15.78
N HIS A 165 9.23 1.92 -14.85
CA HIS A 165 9.92 3.09 -14.30
C HIS A 165 9.05 4.12 -13.58
N LYS A 166 7.82 3.75 -13.20
CA LYS A 166 6.90 4.64 -12.51
C LYS A 166 7.45 5.00 -11.13
N LYS A 167 7.29 6.26 -10.74
CA LYS A 167 7.47 6.69 -9.35
C LYS A 167 6.11 6.59 -8.66
N SER A 168 5.84 5.48 -7.97
CA SER A 168 4.61 5.33 -7.15
C SER A 168 4.85 5.71 -5.68
N TRP A 169 6.09 6.05 -5.32
CA TRP A 169 6.58 6.26 -3.95
C TRP A 169 6.59 7.71 -3.50
N THR A 170 5.94 8.59 -4.25
CA THR A 170 5.88 10.02 -3.98
C THR A 170 4.47 10.40 -3.58
N GLU A 171 4.35 11.21 -2.52
CA GLU A 171 3.14 11.93 -2.13
C GLU A 171 2.42 12.60 -3.30
#